data_AF-B4D4H2-F1
#
_entry.id   AF-B4D4H2-F1
#
_cell.length_a   1.000
_cell.length_b   1.000
_cell.length_c   1.000
_cell.angle_alpha   90.00
_cell.angle_beta   90.00
_cell.angle_gamma   90.00
#
_symmetry.space_group_name_H-M   'P 1'
#
loop_
_entity.id
_entity.type
_entity.pdbx_description
1 polymer ?
#
loop_
_entity_poly.entity_id
_entity_poly.type
_entity_poly.pdbx_seq_one_letter_code
_entity_poly.pdbx_strand_id
1 'polypeptide(L)'
;MNTSTSEIETLLREATRAGEPLFSDGPVREDALLSYTFSNQTWFGYRLCGYTIQRFLAERADDIFEVAVDARAELEIAHGRCEPVITKGIVVYSMGGVLLAYHADPQTRGHAFKATRDLTRLVREVKDEIRLRNPLRCKHLQIMGDDEDTFRAVIKPTPETTFESLIVDRRMVEDIYDNTLFQLKHTRFSNGVIFYGEPGTGKSLMCQAIIHEAVREGFSSCYLVGEVNFSELTTFITDYLAPCVVILEDIDSFAGERLDGEGLRLADFLQFLSGLTERPEQLIVVATTNHLHLLDKAVNNRPVRFNRKYHFTRPSDEEVDRLLDLYFEASQLTPDLRRLCHGRAFTGAHVSEIRRTALTLAKKRSVPVKEVFAEAVEMVSLHFSTTLKSLGFSS
;
A
#
# COMPACT_ATOMS: atom_id res chain seq x y z
N MET A 1 -45.30 1.32 -12.60
CA MET A 1 -46.29 2.29 -12.11
C MET A 1 -45.71 3.67 -12.37
N ASN A 2 -46.48 4.57 -13.00
CA ASN A 2 -46.03 5.88 -13.47
C ASN A 2 -45.52 6.76 -12.31
N THR A 3 -44.22 6.72 -12.02
CA THR A 3 -43.50 7.85 -11.41
C THR A 3 -43.65 9.00 -12.39
N SER A 4 -44.40 10.03 -12.01
CA SER A 4 -44.83 11.05 -12.95
C SER A 4 -43.60 11.84 -13.44
N THR A 5 -43.56 12.12 -14.74
CA THR A 5 -42.54 12.99 -15.35
C THR A 5 -42.40 14.32 -14.59
N SER A 6 -43.46 14.78 -13.88
CA SER A 6 -43.42 15.96 -13.03
C SER A 6 -42.61 15.81 -11.73
N GLU A 7 -42.55 14.62 -11.13
CA GLU A 7 -41.73 14.37 -9.93
C GLU A 7 -40.25 14.36 -10.28
N ILE A 8 -39.90 13.70 -11.39
CA ILE A 8 -38.57 13.77 -11.98
C ILE A 8 -38.28 15.23 -12.29
N GLU A 9 -39.10 15.93 -13.08
CA GLU A 9 -38.89 17.36 -13.39
C GLU A 9 -38.82 18.26 -12.15
N THR A 10 -39.52 17.96 -11.05
CA THR A 10 -39.43 18.74 -9.81
C THR A 10 -38.10 18.52 -9.12
N LEU A 11 -37.69 17.26 -8.97
CA LEU A 11 -36.40 16.89 -8.37
C LEU A 11 -35.24 17.41 -9.24
N LEU A 12 -35.43 17.41 -10.56
CA LEU A 12 -34.53 18.00 -11.55
C LEU A 12 -34.48 19.52 -11.46
N ARG A 13 -35.63 20.21 -11.43
CA ARG A 13 -35.70 21.67 -11.29
C ARG A 13 -35.08 22.09 -9.97
N GLU A 14 -35.31 21.36 -8.89
CA GLU A 14 -34.63 21.62 -7.61
C GLU A 14 -33.12 21.32 -7.67
N ALA A 15 -32.68 20.37 -8.48
CA ALA A 15 -31.27 20.07 -8.73
C ALA A 15 -30.60 20.94 -9.81
N THR A 16 -31.33 21.82 -10.51
CA THR A 16 -30.80 22.69 -11.58
C THR A 16 -31.14 24.19 -11.42
N ARG A 17 -32.06 24.60 -10.53
CA ARG A 17 -32.58 25.99 -10.45
C ARG A 17 -31.63 27.06 -9.94
N ALA A 18 -30.43 26.73 -9.48
CA ALA A 18 -29.52 27.74 -9.02
C ALA A 18 -28.27 27.72 -9.90
N GLY A 19 -28.03 28.80 -10.63
CA GLY A 19 -26.67 29.22 -10.99
C GLY A 19 -25.84 29.63 -9.75
N GLU A 20 -26.21 29.13 -8.57
CA GLU A 20 -25.48 29.16 -7.31
C GLU A 20 -25.20 27.69 -6.93
N PRO A 21 -24.05 27.37 -6.33
CA PRO A 21 -23.73 26.00 -5.97
C PRO A 21 -24.79 25.43 -5.01
N LEU A 22 -25.41 24.32 -5.39
CA LEU A 22 -26.36 23.53 -4.58
C LEU A 22 -25.83 23.13 -3.20
N PHE A 23 -24.51 23.19 -3.04
CA PHE A 23 -23.77 22.81 -1.86
C PHE A 23 -22.83 23.96 -1.52
N SER A 24 -23.25 24.85 -0.63
CA SER A 24 -22.35 25.83 -0.01
C SER A 24 -21.52 25.11 1.06
N ASP A 25 -20.21 25.39 1.14
CA ASP A 25 -19.35 25.01 2.26
C ASP A 25 -19.93 25.59 3.57
N GLY A 26 -20.71 24.77 4.27
CA GLY A 26 -21.41 25.16 5.49
C GLY A 26 -21.86 23.93 6.27
N PRO A 27 -21.97 24.01 7.60
CA PRO A 27 -22.34 22.88 8.43
C PRO A 27 -23.74 22.39 8.05
N VAL A 28 -23.87 21.06 7.95
CA VAL A 28 -25.09 20.31 7.63
C VAL A 28 -26.30 20.89 8.38
N ARG A 29 -27.29 21.43 7.66
CA ARG A 29 -28.56 21.92 8.21
C ARG A 29 -29.63 20.81 8.17
N GLU A 30 -30.57 20.88 9.13
CA GLU A 30 -31.57 19.86 9.50
C GLU A 30 -32.64 19.46 8.45
N ASP A 31 -32.53 19.89 7.19
CA ASP A 31 -33.21 19.21 6.03
C ASP A 31 -32.53 17.86 5.67
N ALA A 32 -31.65 17.39 6.57
CA ALA A 32 -30.58 16.40 6.43
C ALA A 32 -30.99 14.96 6.10
N LEU A 33 -32.29 14.64 6.07
CA LEU A 33 -32.75 13.29 5.71
C LEU A 33 -32.88 13.11 4.21
N LEU A 34 -33.11 14.17 3.43
CA LEU A 34 -33.37 14.04 1.99
C LEU A 34 -32.18 14.41 1.12
N SER A 35 -31.12 14.98 1.69
CA SER A 35 -29.88 15.32 0.98
C SER A 35 -28.65 14.91 1.78
N TYR A 36 -27.62 14.43 1.07
CA TYR A 36 -26.34 14.07 1.67
C TYR A 36 -25.20 14.39 0.72
N THR A 37 -24.14 15.03 1.22
CA THR A 37 -22.94 15.32 0.44
C THR A 37 -21.71 14.93 1.21
N PHE A 38 -20.74 14.37 0.52
CA PHE A 38 -19.39 14.22 1.04
C PHE A 38 -18.36 14.54 -0.03
N SER A 39 -17.28 15.17 0.38
CA SER A 39 -16.16 15.53 -0.48
C SER A 39 -14.95 14.65 -0.21
N ASN A 40 -14.16 14.45 -1.27
CA ASN A 40 -12.91 13.72 -1.19
C ASN A 40 -11.76 14.71 -1.16
N GLN A 41 -10.75 14.43 -0.35
CA GLN A 41 -9.54 15.25 -0.30
C GLN A 41 -8.66 15.09 -1.55
N THR A 42 -8.95 14.10 -2.39
CA THR A 42 -8.05 13.56 -3.42
C THR A 42 -8.82 13.31 -4.71
N TRP A 43 -8.19 13.51 -5.86
CA TRP A 43 -8.81 13.17 -7.16
C TRP A 43 -9.00 11.67 -7.32
N PHE A 44 -8.06 10.88 -6.80
CA PHE A 44 -8.15 9.43 -6.81
C PHE A 44 -9.35 8.94 -5.98
N GLY A 45 -9.51 9.44 -4.77
CA GLY A 45 -10.64 9.14 -3.88
C GLY A 45 -11.96 9.58 -4.50
N TYR A 46 -12.00 10.75 -5.13
CA TYR A 46 -13.16 11.20 -5.89
C TYR A 46 -13.60 10.17 -6.94
N ARG A 47 -12.66 9.69 -7.77
CA ARG A 47 -12.97 8.72 -8.84
C ARG A 47 -13.31 7.33 -8.30
N LEU A 48 -12.61 6.85 -7.26
CA LEU A 48 -12.86 5.54 -6.63
C LEU A 48 -14.23 5.50 -5.94
N CYS A 49 -14.58 6.56 -5.20
CA CYS A 49 -15.91 6.73 -4.62
C CYS A 49 -16.96 6.78 -5.71
N GLY A 50 -16.75 7.58 -6.76
CA GLY A 50 -17.67 7.69 -7.89
C GLY A 50 -17.96 6.34 -8.53
N TYR A 51 -16.91 5.56 -8.80
CA TYR A 51 -17.05 4.19 -9.30
C TYR A 51 -17.88 3.31 -8.37
N THR A 52 -17.51 3.27 -7.09
CA THR A 52 -18.15 2.35 -6.14
C THR A 52 -19.61 2.73 -5.89
N ILE A 53 -19.91 4.02 -5.79
CA ILE A 53 -21.27 4.55 -5.66
C ILE A 53 -22.09 4.22 -6.91
N GLN A 54 -21.62 4.60 -8.09
CA GLN A 54 -22.39 4.45 -9.32
C GLN A 54 -22.67 2.98 -9.60
N ARG A 55 -21.70 2.10 -9.34
CA ARG A 55 -21.91 0.65 -9.42
C ARG A 55 -22.90 0.13 -8.38
N PHE A 56 -22.77 0.54 -7.12
CA PHE A 56 -23.70 0.15 -6.05
C PHE A 56 -25.15 0.51 -6.38
N LEU A 57 -25.36 1.73 -6.87
CA LEU A 57 -26.66 2.25 -7.26
C LEU A 57 -27.18 1.53 -8.51
N ALA A 58 -26.35 1.38 -9.54
CA ALA A 58 -26.74 0.71 -10.78
C ALA A 58 -27.13 -0.76 -10.56
N GLU A 59 -26.45 -1.48 -9.68
CA GLU A 59 -26.78 -2.88 -9.33
C GLU A 59 -28.13 -3.02 -8.61
N ARG A 60 -28.67 -1.95 -8.01
CA ARG A 60 -29.90 -1.96 -7.21
C ARG A 60 -31.04 -1.13 -7.81
N ALA A 61 -30.78 -0.41 -8.90
CA ALA A 61 -31.75 0.42 -9.58
C ALA A 61 -32.72 -0.43 -10.40
N ASP A 62 -34.00 -0.09 -10.32
CA ASP A 62 -35.02 -0.57 -11.26
C ASP A 62 -34.83 0.10 -12.62
N ASP A 63 -34.53 1.41 -12.63
CA ASP A 63 -34.28 2.23 -13.81
C ASP A 63 -33.22 3.31 -13.55
N ILE A 64 -32.52 3.75 -14.59
CA ILE A 64 -31.49 4.80 -14.55
C ILE A 64 -31.81 5.88 -15.59
N PHE A 65 -31.81 7.14 -15.17
CA PHE A 65 -32.11 8.30 -16.02
C PHE A 65 -30.92 9.27 -16.01
N GLU A 66 -30.31 9.47 -17.16
CA GLU A 66 -29.23 10.46 -17.33
C GLU A 66 -29.83 11.83 -17.63
N VAL A 67 -29.48 12.81 -16.82
CA VAL A 67 -30.13 14.12 -16.84
C VAL A 67 -29.21 15.18 -17.44
N ALA A 68 -28.01 15.28 -16.89
CA ALA A 68 -27.03 16.30 -17.23
C ALA A 68 -25.65 15.70 -17.00
N VAL A 69 -25.18 14.88 -17.94
CA VAL A 69 -23.87 14.25 -17.89
C VAL A 69 -22.91 15.07 -18.74
N ASP A 70 -22.08 15.88 -18.07
CA ASP A 70 -21.13 16.77 -18.74
C ASP A 70 -19.82 16.05 -19.08
N ALA A 71 -19.38 15.13 -18.23
CA ALA A 71 -18.13 14.40 -18.41
C ALA A 71 -18.22 12.96 -17.91
N ARG A 72 -17.64 12.06 -18.70
CA ARG A 72 -17.35 10.68 -18.33
C ARG A 72 -15.87 10.46 -18.42
N ALA A 73 -15.38 9.61 -17.53
CA ALA A 73 -14.06 9.04 -17.66
C ALA A 73 -14.17 7.53 -17.63
N GLU A 74 -13.48 6.87 -18.55
CA GLU A 74 -13.17 5.46 -18.37
C GLU A 74 -12.23 5.35 -17.18
N LEU A 75 -12.62 4.53 -16.22
CA LEU A 75 -11.84 4.36 -15.01
C LEU A 75 -11.04 3.07 -15.12
N GLU A 76 -9.77 3.17 -15.43
CA GLU A 76 -8.86 2.03 -15.28
C GLU A 76 -8.46 1.92 -13.80
N ILE A 77 -9.28 1.24 -12.98
CA ILE A 77 -8.82 0.86 -11.63
C ILE A 77 -7.89 -0.34 -11.76
N ALA A 78 -6.67 -0.09 -12.21
CA ALA A 78 -5.45 -0.92 -12.15
C ALA A 78 -5.56 -2.45 -12.41
N HIS A 79 -6.69 -2.95 -12.94
CA HIS A 79 -7.03 -4.34 -13.25
C HIS A 79 -8.00 -4.42 -14.44
N GLY A 80 -7.86 -3.50 -15.41
CA GLY A 80 -8.44 -3.65 -16.75
C GLY A 80 -9.97 -3.61 -16.87
N ARG A 81 -10.69 -3.16 -15.83
CA ARG A 81 -12.12 -2.83 -15.97
C ARG A 81 -12.27 -1.37 -16.34
N CYS A 82 -12.31 -1.08 -17.63
CA CYS A 82 -12.66 0.24 -18.13
C CYS A 82 -14.18 0.36 -18.15
N GLU A 83 -14.78 0.72 -17.01
CA GLU A 83 -16.20 1.07 -16.96
C GLU A 83 -16.32 2.61 -17.01
N PRO A 84 -17.21 3.15 -17.86
CA PRO A 84 -17.41 4.58 -17.95
C PRO A 84 -18.12 5.08 -16.68
N VAL A 85 -17.44 5.93 -15.93
CA VAL A 85 -17.94 6.56 -14.70
C VAL A 85 -18.19 8.04 -14.98
N ILE A 86 -19.28 8.57 -14.46
CA ILE A 86 -19.57 9.99 -14.54
C ILE A 86 -18.66 10.71 -13.55
N THR A 87 -17.86 11.63 -14.08
CA THR A 87 -16.93 12.48 -13.31
C THR A 87 -17.37 13.93 -13.28
N LYS A 88 -18.47 14.27 -13.96
CA LYS A 88 -19.19 15.52 -13.82
C LYS A 88 -20.61 15.32 -14.32
N GLY A 89 -21.60 15.56 -13.47
CA GLY A 89 -23.00 15.55 -13.87
C GLY A 89 -23.95 14.84 -12.92
N ILE A 90 -25.22 14.80 -13.31
CA ILE A 90 -26.34 14.30 -12.52
C ILE A 90 -27.00 13.09 -13.19
N VAL A 91 -27.20 12.03 -12.40
CA VAL A 91 -27.98 10.83 -12.77
C VAL A 91 -29.06 10.60 -11.73
N VAL A 92 -30.25 10.22 -12.18
CA VAL A 92 -31.35 9.82 -11.31
C VAL A 92 -31.54 8.31 -11.38
N TYR A 93 -31.55 7.66 -10.23
CA TYR A 93 -31.82 6.24 -10.07
C TYR A 93 -33.24 6.05 -9.49
N SER A 94 -34.01 5.12 -10.05
CA SER A 94 -35.27 4.66 -9.49
C SER A 94 -35.03 3.36 -8.73
N MET A 95 -35.40 3.31 -7.44
CA MET A 95 -35.20 2.15 -6.57
C MET A 95 -36.43 1.93 -5.69
N GLY A 96 -37.21 0.89 -5.94
CA GLY A 96 -38.43 0.58 -5.18
C GLY A 96 -39.45 1.73 -5.20
N GLY A 97 -39.54 2.47 -6.31
CA GLY A 97 -40.40 3.65 -6.46
C GLY A 97 -39.87 4.93 -5.78
N VAL A 98 -38.63 4.92 -5.28
CA VAL A 98 -37.93 6.12 -4.79
C VAL A 98 -37.02 6.66 -5.89
N LEU A 99 -37.07 7.96 -6.13
CA LEU A 99 -36.14 8.64 -7.03
C LEU A 99 -34.98 9.20 -6.22
N LEU A 100 -33.76 8.88 -6.66
CA LEU A 100 -32.50 9.30 -6.08
C LEU A 100 -31.67 10.02 -7.14
N ALA A 101 -31.51 11.33 -7.02
CA ALA A 101 -30.51 12.07 -7.78
C ALA A 101 -29.13 11.91 -7.14
N TYR A 102 -28.17 11.50 -7.94
CA TYR A 102 -26.74 11.47 -7.63
C TYR A 102 -26.02 12.50 -8.49
N HIS A 103 -25.23 13.35 -7.86
CA HIS A 103 -24.42 14.38 -8.51
C HIS A 103 -22.94 14.16 -8.22
N ALA A 104 -22.15 14.05 -9.29
CA ALA A 104 -20.70 14.03 -9.22
C ALA A 104 -20.17 15.41 -9.60
N ASP A 105 -19.47 16.06 -8.67
CA ASP A 105 -18.92 17.41 -8.86
C ASP A 105 -17.38 17.43 -8.70
N PRO A 106 -16.63 17.63 -9.80
CA PRO A 106 -15.18 17.68 -9.76
C PRO A 106 -14.64 18.94 -9.07
N GLN A 107 -15.38 20.07 -9.04
CA GLN A 107 -14.88 21.32 -8.44
C GLN A 107 -14.73 21.18 -6.92
N THR A 108 -15.71 20.54 -6.29
CA THR A 108 -15.69 20.24 -4.85
C THR A 108 -15.12 18.85 -4.54
N ARG A 109 -14.78 18.05 -5.56
CA ARG A 109 -14.48 16.61 -5.44
C ARG A 109 -15.57 15.88 -4.65
N GLY A 110 -16.80 16.35 -4.83
CA GLY A 110 -17.98 16.01 -4.07
C GLY A 110 -18.86 14.98 -4.75
N HIS A 111 -19.41 14.08 -3.94
CA HIS A 111 -20.52 13.21 -4.30
C HIS A 111 -21.73 13.62 -3.49
N ALA A 112 -22.81 13.99 -4.18
CA ALA A 112 -24.03 14.43 -3.54
C ALA A 112 -25.22 13.55 -3.92
N PHE A 113 -26.13 13.38 -2.99
CA PHE A 113 -27.35 12.59 -3.10
C PHE A 113 -28.53 13.47 -2.71
N LYS A 114 -29.63 13.34 -3.45
CA LYS A 114 -30.93 13.92 -3.08
C LYS A 114 -32.03 12.94 -3.43
N ALA A 115 -32.96 12.68 -2.53
CA ALA A 115 -34.05 11.74 -2.77
C ALA A 115 -35.41 12.25 -2.29
N THR A 116 -36.47 11.60 -2.76
CA THR A 116 -37.85 11.82 -2.29
C THR A 116 -38.14 11.17 -0.93
N ARG A 117 -37.17 10.43 -0.36
CA ARG A 117 -37.27 9.75 0.94
C ARG A 117 -35.96 9.85 1.72
N ASP A 118 -36.04 9.48 3.00
CA ASP A 118 -34.91 9.44 3.94
C ASP A 118 -33.72 8.62 3.39
N LEU A 119 -32.56 9.27 3.34
CA LEU A 119 -31.29 8.78 2.83
C LEU A 119 -30.42 8.10 3.90
N THR A 120 -30.75 8.20 5.19
CA THR A 120 -29.87 7.77 6.29
C THR A 120 -29.40 6.32 6.12
N ARG A 121 -30.31 5.43 5.73
CA ARG A 121 -30.00 4.04 5.46
C ARG A 121 -29.12 3.88 4.21
N LEU A 122 -29.49 4.53 3.11
CA LEU A 122 -28.74 4.47 1.85
C LEU A 122 -27.31 4.99 2.02
N VAL A 123 -27.14 6.12 2.69
CA VAL A 123 -25.83 6.73 2.96
C VAL A 123 -24.95 5.78 3.77
N ARG A 124 -25.51 5.10 4.76
CA ARG A 124 -24.80 4.07 5.53
C ARG A 124 -24.38 2.91 4.62
N GLU A 125 -25.30 2.38 3.81
CA GLU A 125 -25.01 1.27 2.88
C GLU A 125 -23.96 1.66 1.82
N VAL A 126 -24.01 2.88 1.29
CA VAL A 126 -23.00 3.40 0.35
C VAL A 126 -21.63 3.52 1.02
N LYS A 127 -21.56 4.04 2.25
CA LYS A 127 -20.30 4.10 3.01
C LYS A 127 -19.75 2.71 3.28
N ASP A 128 -20.61 1.77 3.65
CA ASP A 128 -20.23 0.38 3.86
C ASP A 128 -19.75 -0.25 2.54
N GLU A 129 -20.36 0.06 1.40
CA GLU A 129 -19.94 -0.44 0.09
C GLU A 129 -18.56 0.13 -0.32
N ILE A 130 -18.36 1.44 -0.18
CA ILE A 130 -17.05 2.10 -0.38
C ILE A 130 -16.01 1.45 0.54
N ARG A 131 -16.38 1.16 1.78
CA ARG A 131 -15.46 0.55 2.74
C ARG A 131 -15.24 -0.93 2.50
N LEU A 132 -16.18 -1.72 2.01
CA LEU A 132 -16.07 -3.20 2.03
C LEU A 132 -15.90 -3.81 0.64
N ARG A 133 -16.32 -3.11 -0.41
CA ARG A 133 -16.43 -3.65 -1.78
C ARG A 133 -15.78 -2.76 -2.83
N ASN A 134 -14.99 -1.76 -2.41
CA ASN A 134 -14.19 -1.02 -3.38
C ASN A 134 -13.17 -1.95 -4.09
N PRO A 135 -12.80 -1.67 -5.35
CA PRO A 135 -11.92 -2.55 -6.14
C PRO A 135 -10.50 -2.75 -5.61
N LEU A 136 -10.07 -1.97 -4.61
CA LEU A 136 -8.74 -2.04 -4.01
C LEU A 136 -8.70 -2.96 -2.77
N ARG A 137 -9.85 -3.50 -2.36
CA ARG A 137 -9.96 -4.44 -1.25
C ARG A 137 -9.25 -5.76 -1.53
N CYS A 138 -8.49 -6.21 -0.54
CA CYS A 138 -7.72 -7.46 -0.59
C CYS A 138 -6.75 -7.48 -1.78
N LYS A 139 -6.18 -6.31 -2.11
CA LYS A 139 -5.18 -6.14 -3.17
C LYS A 139 -3.86 -5.65 -2.59
N HIS A 140 -2.79 -5.96 -3.32
CA HIS A 140 -1.49 -5.35 -3.11
C HIS A 140 -1.35 -4.12 -3.99
N LEU A 141 -1.22 -2.96 -3.37
CA LEU A 141 -1.03 -1.69 -4.04
C LEU A 141 0.42 -1.25 -3.86
N GLN A 142 1.01 -0.75 -4.94
CA GLN A 142 2.23 0.02 -4.92
C GLN A 142 1.86 1.50 -5.10
N ILE A 143 2.32 2.34 -4.18
CA ILE A 143 2.14 3.79 -4.21
C ILE A 143 3.46 4.42 -4.63
N MET A 144 3.38 5.32 -5.58
CA MET A 144 4.51 6.11 -6.08
C MET A 144 4.15 7.58 -6.01
N GLY A 145 5.13 8.42 -5.67
CA GLY A 145 5.02 9.86 -5.88
C GLY A 145 4.72 10.17 -7.34
N ASP A 146 3.77 11.07 -7.55
CA ASP A 146 3.61 11.79 -8.81
C ASP A 146 4.03 13.25 -8.55
N ASP A 147 3.87 14.17 -9.50
CA ASP A 147 4.16 15.61 -9.31
C ASP A 147 3.68 16.13 -7.93
N GLU A 148 4.40 17.12 -7.35
CA GLU A 148 4.52 17.53 -5.93
C GLU A 148 3.31 17.38 -4.96
N ASP A 149 2.08 17.29 -5.45
CA ASP A 149 0.84 17.21 -4.67
C ASP A 149 0.01 15.94 -4.87
N THR A 150 0.50 14.94 -5.60
CA THR A 150 -0.29 13.72 -5.90
C THR A 150 0.51 12.42 -5.78
N PHE A 151 -0.22 11.30 -5.68
CA PHE A 151 0.36 9.96 -5.77
C PHE A 151 -0.37 9.10 -6.80
N ARG A 152 0.38 8.17 -7.39
CA ARG A 152 -0.16 7.11 -8.24
C ARG A 152 -0.24 5.80 -7.46
N ALA A 153 -1.43 5.22 -7.42
CA ALA A 153 -1.66 3.89 -6.86
C ALA A 153 -1.80 2.84 -7.97
N VAL A 154 -0.94 1.82 -7.97
CA VAL A 154 -0.91 0.74 -8.95
C VAL A 154 -1.16 -0.58 -8.23
N ILE A 155 -2.19 -1.33 -8.63
CA ILE A 155 -2.37 -2.69 -8.15
C ILE A 155 -1.27 -3.56 -8.77
N LYS A 156 -0.49 -4.22 -7.93
CA LYS A 156 0.54 -5.18 -8.33
C LYS A 156 0.07 -6.61 -8.05
N PRO A 157 0.59 -7.59 -8.79
CA PRO A 157 0.45 -8.99 -8.39
C PRO A 157 0.94 -9.18 -6.96
N THR A 158 0.24 -10.00 -6.19
CA THR A 158 0.72 -10.41 -4.87
C THR A 158 2.10 -11.08 -5.02
N PRO A 159 3.13 -10.70 -4.25
CA PRO A 159 4.43 -11.36 -4.29
C PRO A 159 4.30 -12.86 -4.03
N GLU A 160 5.16 -13.68 -4.64
CA GLU A 160 5.19 -15.13 -4.41
C GLU A 160 5.95 -15.51 -3.13
N THR A 161 6.76 -14.60 -2.59
CA THR A 161 7.53 -14.81 -1.37
C THR A 161 6.60 -15.08 -0.19
N THR A 162 6.82 -16.21 0.51
CA THR A 162 6.06 -16.60 1.71
C THR A 162 6.97 -16.63 2.94
N PHE A 163 6.39 -16.65 4.15
CA PHE A 163 7.17 -16.82 5.38
C PHE A 163 7.97 -18.14 5.39
N GLU A 164 7.43 -19.20 4.82
CA GLU A 164 8.08 -20.50 4.70
C GLU A 164 9.33 -20.44 3.82
N SER A 165 9.30 -19.61 2.76
CA SER A 165 10.41 -19.46 1.81
C SER A 165 11.61 -18.69 2.37
N LEU A 166 11.45 -17.97 3.47
CA LEU A 166 12.51 -17.16 4.07
C LEU A 166 13.48 -18.01 4.88
N ILE A 167 14.78 -17.77 4.68
CA ILE A 167 15.86 -18.37 5.47
C ILE A 167 16.27 -17.35 6.54
N VAL A 168 15.54 -17.38 7.64
CA VAL A 168 15.74 -16.58 8.86
C VAL A 168 15.31 -17.42 10.07
N ASP A 169 15.60 -16.95 11.29
CA ASP A 169 15.10 -17.57 12.52
C ASP A 169 13.56 -17.65 12.51
N ARG A 170 13.03 -18.86 12.68
CA ARG A 170 11.59 -19.11 12.72
C ARG A 170 10.89 -18.38 13.86
N ARG A 171 11.56 -18.20 14.99
CA ARG A 171 11.01 -17.43 16.12
C ARG A 171 10.80 -15.97 15.77
N MET A 172 11.69 -15.40 14.96
CA MET A 172 11.53 -14.03 14.46
C MET A 172 10.32 -13.94 13.51
N VAL A 173 10.14 -14.93 12.63
CA VAL A 173 8.99 -14.98 11.71
C VAL A 173 7.67 -15.05 12.49
N GLU A 174 7.60 -15.93 13.49
CA GLU A 174 6.43 -16.08 14.37
C GLU A 174 6.13 -14.78 15.12
N ASP A 175 7.12 -14.14 15.75
CA ASP A 175 6.93 -12.87 16.46
C ASP A 175 6.53 -11.73 15.50
N ILE A 176 7.09 -11.68 14.28
CA ILE A 176 6.67 -10.72 13.26
C ILE A 176 5.21 -10.95 12.88
N TYR A 177 4.80 -12.19 12.61
CA TYR A 177 3.40 -12.52 12.30
C TYR A 177 2.47 -12.08 13.43
N ASP A 178 2.83 -12.42 14.66
CA ASP A 178 2.05 -12.12 15.86
C ASP A 178 1.89 -10.62 16.09
N ASN A 179 2.93 -9.82 15.83
CA ASN A 179 2.88 -8.36 16.00
C ASN A 179 2.40 -7.61 14.76
N THR A 180 2.12 -8.29 13.66
CA THR A 180 1.57 -7.70 12.42
C THR A 180 0.18 -8.26 12.11
N LEU A 181 0.11 -9.37 11.40
CA LEU A 181 -1.12 -9.91 10.83
C LEU A 181 -2.08 -10.44 11.89
N PHE A 182 -1.56 -11.08 12.95
CA PHE A 182 -2.40 -11.53 14.05
C PHE A 182 -3.03 -10.33 14.78
N GLN A 183 -2.29 -9.26 15.02
CA GLN A 183 -2.81 -8.02 15.61
C GLN A 183 -3.83 -7.35 14.72
N LEU A 184 -3.55 -7.26 13.41
CA LEU A 184 -4.47 -6.70 12.42
C LEU A 184 -5.82 -7.42 12.41
N LYS A 185 -5.79 -8.74 12.58
CA LYS A 185 -6.96 -9.62 12.56
C LYS A 185 -7.79 -9.57 13.84
N HIS A 186 -7.15 -9.47 15.01
CA HIS A 186 -7.84 -9.68 16.29
C HIS A 186 -7.94 -8.42 17.15
N THR A 187 -7.22 -7.36 16.81
CA THR A 187 -7.21 -6.13 17.59
C THR A 187 -7.69 -4.93 16.78
N ARG A 188 -7.91 -3.82 17.47
CA ARG A 188 -8.18 -2.51 16.85
C ARG A 188 -7.03 -1.53 17.08
N PHE A 189 -5.88 -2.04 17.52
CA PHE A 189 -4.71 -1.23 17.77
C PHE A 189 -3.87 -1.20 16.50
N SER A 190 -3.54 0.00 16.05
CA SER A 190 -2.53 0.15 15.03
C SER A 190 -1.15 -0.03 15.66
N ASN A 191 -0.32 -0.87 15.05
CA ASN A 191 1.06 -1.12 15.48
C ASN A 191 2.03 -0.71 14.38
N GLY A 192 3.21 -0.23 14.80
CA GLY A 192 4.33 -0.01 13.92
C GLY A 192 5.46 -0.98 14.22
N VAL A 193 5.94 -1.64 13.17
CA VAL A 193 7.09 -2.53 13.18
C VAL A 193 8.21 -1.91 12.34
N ILE A 194 9.45 -1.97 12.82
CA ILE A 194 10.62 -1.55 12.05
C ILE A 194 11.63 -2.68 11.89
N PHE A 195 12.10 -2.89 10.67
CA PHE A 195 13.16 -3.82 10.30
C PHE A 195 14.44 -3.03 10.05
N TYR A 196 15.52 -3.42 10.70
CA TYR A 196 16.81 -2.75 10.54
C TYR A 196 17.95 -3.74 10.41
N GLY A 197 19.05 -3.31 9.81
CA GLY A 197 20.24 -4.14 9.58
C GLY A 197 20.88 -3.84 8.23
N GLU A 198 21.95 -4.54 7.89
CA GLU A 198 22.70 -4.29 6.65
C GLU A 198 21.85 -4.50 5.39
N PRO A 199 22.19 -3.83 4.26
CA PRO A 199 21.58 -4.13 2.97
C PRO A 199 21.76 -5.61 2.59
N GLY A 200 20.73 -6.21 1.99
CA GLY A 200 20.80 -7.59 1.49
C GLY A 200 20.58 -8.70 2.54
N THR A 201 20.19 -8.37 3.78
CA THR A 201 19.86 -9.33 4.84
C THR A 201 18.41 -9.85 4.79
N GLY A 202 17.60 -9.43 3.81
CA GLY A 202 16.26 -9.97 3.59
C GLY A 202 15.09 -9.16 4.17
N LYS A 203 15.32 -7.93 4.64
CA LYS A 203 14.25 -7.01 5.11
C LYS A 203 13.11 -6.86 4.09
N SER A 204 13.45 -6.60 2.84
CA SER A 204 12.48 -6.44 1.73
C SER A 204 11.73 -7.74 1.42
N LEU A 205 12.41 -8.88 1.48
CA LEU A 205 11.79 -10.20 1.30
C LEU A 205 10.79 -10.50 2.42
N MET A 206 11.09 -10.11 3.66
CA MET A 206 10.13 -10.18 4.77
C MET A 206 8.90 -9.31 4.51
N CYS A 207 9.07 -8.07 4.03
CA CYS A 207 7.93 -7.23 3.64
C CYS A 207 7.06 -7.88 2.56
N GLN A 208 7.66 -8.51 1.56
CA GLN A 208 6.95 -9.24 0.52
C GLN A 208 6.17 -10.44 1.09
N ALA A 209 6.76 -11.18 2.05
CA ALA A 209 6.08 -12.28 2.73
C ALA A 209 4.88 -11.80 3.56
N ILE A 210 5.02 -10.67 4.27
CA ILE A 210 3.91 -10.04 5.00
C ILE A 210 2.80 -9.63 4.04
N ILE A 211 3.14 -9.03 2.90
CA ILE A 211 2.15 -8.67 1.86
C ILE A 211 1.43 -9.90 1.35
N HIS A 212 2.17 -10.95 1.00
CA HIS A 212 1.62 -12.20 0.51
C HIS A 212 0.56 -12.73 1.48
N GLU A 213 0.94 -12.85 2.74
CA GLU A 213 0.09 -13.39 3.79
C GLU A 213 -1.08 -12.46 4.11
N ALA A 214 -0.86 -11.14 4.15
CA ALA A 214 -1.93 -10.16 4.35
C ALA A 214 -3.03 -10.30 3.29
N VAL A 215 -2.66 -10.35 2.00
CA VAL A 215 -3.62 -10.50 0.91
C VAL A 215 -4.31 -11.86 0.96
N ARG A 216 -3.58 -12.93 1.31
CA ARG A 216 -4.14 -14.29 1.50
C ARG A 216 -5.19 -14.33 2.61
N GLU A 217 -4.97 -13.60 3.70
CA GLU A 217 -5.89 -13.47 4.83
C GLU A 217 -7.04 -12.47 4.59
N GLY A 218 -7.09 -11.82 3.43
CA GLY A 218 -8.17 -10.90 3.06
C GLY A 218 -7.95 -9.45 3.50
N PHE A 219 -6.71 -9.05 3.77
CA PHE A 219 -6.34 -7.67 4.04
C PHE A 219 -5.80 -6.99 2.78
N SER A 220 -5.99 -5.68 2.69
CA SER A 220 -5.28 -4.88 1.68
C SER A 220 -3.82 -4.69 2.10
N SER A 221 -2.94 -4.42 1.14
CA SER A 221 -1.59 -3.94 1.44
C SER A 221 -1.22 -2.76 0.57
N CYS A 222 -0.40 -1.88 1.11
CA CYS A 222 0.08 -0.66 0.50
C CYS A 222 1.60 -0.62 0.62
N TYR A 223 2.32 -0.56 -0.49
CA TYR A 223 3.78 -0.49 -0.52
C TYR A 223 4.20 0.85 -1.10
N LEU A 224 4.78 1.69 -0.25
CA LEU A 224 5.25 3.00 -0.65
C LEU A 224 6.64 2.88 -1.29
N VAL A 225 6.79 3.45 -2.49
CA VAL A 225 8.06 3.62 -3.18
C VAL A 225 8.28 5.11 -3.45
N GLY A 226 9.38 5.65 -2.94
CA GLY A 226 9.74 7.05 -3.15
C GLY A 226 8.91 8.04 -2.34
N GLU A 227 9.13 9.32 -2.61
CA GLU A 227 8.49 10.43 -1.89
C GLU A 227 7.05 10.62 -2.33
N VAL A 228 6.16 10.94 -1.39
CA VAL A 228 4.74 11.19 -1.64
C VAL A 228 4.24 12.28 -0.71
N ASN A 229 3.17 12.97 -1.12
CA ASN A 229 2.40 13.80 -0.20
C ASN A 229 1.72 12.91 0.84
N PHE A 230 2.26 12.90 2.06
CA PHE A 230 1.80 12.03 3.13
C PHE A 230 0.38 12.35 3.63
N SER A 231 -0.08 13.59 3.52
CA SER A 231 -1.41 13.99 3.97
C SER A 231 -2.48 13.30 3.13
N GLU A 232 -2.31 13.35 1.80
CA GLU A 232 -3.21 12.72 0.84
C GLU A 232 -3.23 11.18 1.02
N LEU A 233 -2.04 10.61 1.19
CA LEU A 233 -1.86 9.18 1.38
C LEU A 233 -2.49 8.65 2.68
N THR A 234 -2.42 9.42 3.77
CA THR A 234 -3.02 9.02 5.06
C THR A 234 -4.52 8.79 4.91
N THR A 235 -5.24 9.79 4.40
CA THR A 235 -6.68 9.71 4.18
C THR A 235 -7.04 8.60 3.20
N PHE A 236 -6.22 8.42 2.15
CA PHE A 236 -6.44 7.35 1.20
C PHE A 236 -6.36 5.95 1.86
N ILE A 237 -5.33 5.71 2.66
CA ILE A 237 -5.14 4.43 3.35
C ILE A 237 -6.27 4.19 4.36
N THR A 238 -6.61 5.18 5.18
CA THR A 238 -7.60 5.02 6.25
C THR A 238 -8.99 4.76 5.68
N ASP A 239 -9.39 5.52 4.68
CA ASP A 239 -10.77 5.52 4.19
C ASP A 239 -11.00 4.37 3.20
N TYR A 240 -9.98 4.03 2.39
CA TYR A 240 -10.14 3.12 1.26
C TYR A 240 -9.35 1.85 1.34
N LEU A 241 -8.34 1.72 2.21
CA LEU A 241 -7.52 0.50 2.31
C LEU A 241 -7.72 -0.27 3.62
N ALA A 242 -8.09 0.38 4.72
CA ALA A 242 -8.29 -0.31 6.00
C ALA A 242 -9.35 -1.45 5.92
N PRO A 243 -9.10 -2.63 6.50
CA PRO A 243 -7.87 -3.05 7.20
C PRO A 243 -6.68 -3.29 6.25
N CYS A 244 -5.51 -2.73 6.59
CA CYS A 244 -4.37 -2.68 5.67
C CYS A 244 -3.01 -2.87 6.37
N VAL A 245 -2.08 -3.52 5.67
CA VAL A 245 -0.64 -3.45 5.98
C VAL A 245 0.03 -2.41 5.09
N VAL A 246 0.69 -1.43 5.70
CA VAL A 246 1.43 -0.36 5.03
C VAL A 246 2.93 -0.64 5.13
N ILE A 247 3.59 -0.89 4.01
CA ILE A 247 5.04 -1.09 3.90
C ILE A 247 5.70 0.22 3.49
N LEU A 248 6.69 0.64 4.28
CA LEU A 248 7.53 1.82 4.06
C LEU A 248 8.98 1.33 3.94
N GLU A 249 9.49 1.19 2.72
CA GLU A 249 10.85 0.68 2.51
C GLU A 249 11.90 1.81 2.53
N ASP A 250 13.09 1.51 3.06
CA ASP A 250 14.28 2.37 3.07
C ASP A 250 13.97 3.78 3.58
N ILE A 251 13.35 3.86 4.77
CA ILE A 251 12.90 5.14 5.35
C ILE A 251 14.04 6.08 5.75
N ASP A 252 15.27 5.59 5.75
CA ASP A 252 16.48 6.40 5.85
C ASP A 252 16.73 7.28 4.61
N SER A 253 16.18 6.92 3.45
CA SER A 253 16.19 7.80 2.27
C SER A 253 15.41 9.10 2.52
N PHE A 254 14.30 9.05 3.26
CA PHE A 254 13.50 10.22 3.64
C PHE A 254 14.07 10.99 4.84
N ALA A 255 14.86 10.33 5.69
CA ALA A 255 15.41 10.92 6.92
C ALA A 255 16.85 11.44 6.78
N GLY A 256 17.45 11.26 5.61
CA GLY A 256 18.88 11.43 5.36
C GLY A 256 19.39 12.87 5.23
N GLU A 257 18.55 13.89 5.06
CA GLU A 257 19.03 15.28 4.90
C GLU A 257 19.29 15.97 6.25
N ARG A 258 20.30 15.49 6.95
CA ARG A 258 20.91 16.17 8.11
C ARG A 258 22.16 16.97 7.78
N LEU A 259 22.51 17.15 6.51
CA LEU A 259 23.72 17.88 6.14
C LEU A 259 23.47 19.35 5.71
N ASP A 260 22.33 19.70 5.09
CA ASP A 260 22.17 21.05 4.51
C ASP A 260 20.86 21.82 4.86
N GLY A 261 20.09 21.38 5.86
CA GLY A 261 19.04 22.23 6.47
C GLY A 261 17.57 21.90 6.15
N GLU A 262 17.26 20.82 5.45
CA GLU A 262 15.86 20.38 5.23
C GLU A 262 15.36 19.41 6.33
N GLY A 263 15.29 19.90 7.57
CA GLY A 263 14.69 19.15 8.69
C GLY A 263 13.15 19.01 8.65
N LEU A 264 12.50 19.50 7.59
CA LEU A 264 11.03 19.57 7.46
C LEU A 264 10.39 18.21 7.15
N ARG A 265 11.02 17.38 6.32
CA ARG A 265 10.42 16.14 5.78
C ARG A 265 10.27 15.00 6.79
N LEU A 266 11.18 14.91 7.76
CA LEU A 266 11.06 13.94 8.85
C LEU A 266 9.84 14.25 9.73
N ALA A 267 9.52 15.52 9.95
CA ALA A 267 8.34 15.90 10.73
C ALA A 267 7.05 15.46 10.04
N ASP A 268 6.96 15.66 8.72
CA ASP A 268 5.81 15.24 7.91
C ASP A 268 5.66 13.72 7.88
N PHE A 269 6.77 12.98 7.70
CA PHE A 269 6.77 11.52 7.79
C PHE A 269 6.36 11.01 9.18
N LEU A 270 6.77 11.69 10.24
CA LEU A 270 6.37 11.34 11.59
C LEU A 270 4.89 11.67 11.86
N GLN A 271 4.37 12.75 11.27
CA GLN A 271 2.95 13.11 11.33
C GLN A 271 2.11 12.09 10.56
N PHE A 272 2.55 11.69 9.37
CA PHE A 272 2.00 10.58 8.59
C PHE A 272 1.86 9.31 9.41
N LEU A 273 2.97 8.86 10.00
CA LEU A 273 2.99 7.66 10.85
C LEU A 273 1.99 7.77 12.00
N SER A 274 1.95 8.93 12.67
CA SER A 274 1.00 9.16 13.78
C SER A 274 -0.44 9.11 13.28
N GLY A 275 -0.71 9.68 12.09
CA GLY A 275 -2.01 9.65 11.42
C GLY A 275 -2.48 8.23 11.08
N LEU A 276 -1.57 7.27 10.89
CA LEU A 276 -1.90 5.87 10.68
C LEU A 276 -1.99 5.08 12.01
N THR A 277 -1.12 5.38 12.99
CA THR A 277 -1.01 4.60 14.23
C THR A 277 -1.94 5.05 15.35
N GLU A 278 -2.40 6.29 15.35
CA GLU A 278 -3.22 6.85 16.44
C GLU A 278 -4.73 6.85 16.13
N ARG A 279 -5.12 6.26 14.99
CA ARG A 279 -6.51 6.20 14.52
C ARG A 279 -7.19 4.87 14.86
N PRO A 280 -8.54 4.84 14.91
CA PRO A 280 -9.29 3.62 15.22
C PRO A 280 -9.33 2.59 14.07
N GLU A 281 -8.83 2.95 12.88
CA GLU A 281 -8.74 2.01 11.76
C GLU A 281 -7.70 0.91 12.01
N GLN A 282 -7.99 -0.30 11.54
CA GLN A 282 -7.09 -1.45 11.67
C GLN A 282 -5.92 -1.33 10.68
N LEU A 283 -4.82 -0.71 11.09
CA LEU A 283 -3.64 -0.50 10.24
C LEU A 283 -2.38 -1.03 10.91
N ILE A 284 -1.55 -1.74 10.15
CA ILE A 284 -0.20 -2.12 10.59
C ILE A 284 0.80 -1.43 9.68
N VAL A 285 1.76 -0.72 10.27
CA VAL A 285 2.86 -0.10 9.52
C VAL A 285 4.10 -0.94 9.70
N VAL A 286 4.77 -1.30 8.60
CA VAL A 286 6.06 -1.99 8.59
C VAL A 286 7.05 -1.10 7.85
N ALA A 287 8.11 -0.68 8.53
CA ALA A 287 9.15 0.15 7.95
C ALA A 287 10.49 -0.60 7.85
N THR A 288 11.32 -0.28 6.86
CA THR A 288 12.70 -0.81 6.77
C THR A 288 13.74 0.31 6.76
N THR A 289 14.90 0.08 7.35
CA THR A 289 16.02 1.03 7.35
C THR A 289 17.37 0.30 7.41
N ASN A 290 18.41 0.86 6.79
CA ASN A 290 19.78 0.38 6.97
C ASN A 290 20.50 1.13 8.10
N HIS A 291 19.98 2.30 8.48
CA HIS A 291 20.62 3.23 9.42
C HIS A 291 19.70 3.62 10.58
N LEU A 292 19.35 2.66 11.44
CA LEU A 292 18.46 2.89 12.60
C LEU A 292 18.92 4.06 13.48
N HIS A 293 20.23 4.23 13.68
CA HIS A 293 20.81 5.29 14.49
C HIS A 293 20.49 6.72 14.00
N LEU A 294 20.22 6.91 12.70
CA LEU A 294 19.78 8.20 12.14
C LEU A 294 18.36 8.54 12.60
N LEU A 295 17.52 7.52 12.74
CA LEU A 295 16.12 7.59 13.13
C LEU A 295 15.91 7.53 14.65
N ASP A 296 16.87 6.98 15.40
CA ASP A 296 16.73 6.65 16.82
C ASP A 296 16.25 7.84 17.67
N LYS A 297 16.76 9.07 17.46
CA LYS A 297 16.28 10.24 18.21
C LYS A 297 14.82 10.61 17.91
N ALA A 298 14.35 10.35 16.69
CA ALA A 298 12.99 10.69 16.26
C ALA A 298 11.98 9.60 16.62
N VAL A 299 12.42 8.33 16.58
CA VAL A 299 11.60 7.14 16.85
C VAL A 299 11.57 6.80 18.35
N ASN A 300 12.69 6.89 19.07
CA ASN A 300 12.76 6.51 20.51
C ASN A 300 12.00 7.48 21.42
N ASN A 301 11.89 8.76 21.04
CA ASN A 301 11.22 9.76 21.87
C ASN A 301 9.68 9.62 21.87
N ARG A 302 9.09 8.73 21.07
CA ARG A 302 7.64 8.50 20.98
C ARG A 302 7.31 7.01 20.81
N PRO A 303 7.20 6.25 21.91
CA PRO A 303 7.05 4.78 21.89
C PRO A 303 5.78 4.26 21.19
N VAL A 304 4.82 5.13 20.87
CA VAL A 304 3.53 4.76 20.25
C VAL A 304 3.67 4.44 18.75
N ARG A 305 4.73 4.91 18.07
CA ARG A 305 4.83 4.83 16.59
C ARG A 305 5.44 3.53 16.08
N PHE A 306 6.52 3.06 16.70
CA PHE A 306 7.17 1.78 16.38
C PHE A 306 7.46 1.04 17.68
N ASN A 307 6.56 0.14 18.08
CA ASN A 307 6.67 -0.60 19.33
C ASN A 307 7.55 -1.85 19.19
N ARG A 308 7.80 -2.34 17.98
CA ARG A 308 8.66 -3.50 17.71
C ARG A 308 9.78 -3.15 16.75
N LYS A 309 11.00 -3.61 17.08
CA LYS A 309 12.19 -3.47 16.24
C LYS A 309 12.81 -4.85 16.02
N TYR A 310 13.05 -5.22 14.78
CA TYR A 310 13.68 -6.49 14.41
C TYR A 310 15.00 -6.25 13.69
N HIS A 311 16.07 -6.82 14.24
CA HIS A 311 17.41 -6.73 13.68
C HIS A 311 17.66 -7.89 12.71
N PHE A 312 17.80 -7.58 11.43
CA PHE A 312 18.18 -8.54 10.41
C PHE A 312 19.70 -8.61 10.31
N THR A 313 20.26 -9.67 10.89
CA THR A 313 21.70 -9.95 10.88
C THR A 313 22.12 -10.68 9.62
N ARG A 314 23.44 -10.80 9.43
CA ARG A 314 23.99 -11.72 8.45
C ARG A 314 23.59 -13.17 8.78
N PRO A 315 23.41 -14.04 7.77
CA PRO A 315 23.13 -15.45 7.99
C PRO A 315 24.28 -16.14 8.72
N SER A 316 23.93 -17.05 9.61
CA SER A 316 24.83 -18.07 10.17
C SER A 316 25.32 -19.04 9.09
N ASP A 317 26.38 -19.81 9.37
CA ASP A 317 26.88 -20.82 8.42
C ASP A 317 25.80 -21.85 8.04
N GLU A 318 24.93 -22.22 8.99
CA GLU A 318 23.77 -23.10 8.73
C GLU A 318 22.72 -22.45 7.81
N GLU A 319 22.49 -21.14 7.93
CA GLU A 319 21.62 -20.38 7.02
C GLU A 319 22.27 -20.18 5.65
N VAL A 320 23.59 -20.00 5.60
CA VAL A 320 24.35 -19.97 4.34
C VAL A 320 24.21 -21.30 3.60
N ASP A 321 24.33 -22.44 4.28
CA ASP A 321 24.13 -23.75 3.65
C ASP A 321 22.71 -23.90 3.09
N ARG A 322 21.69 -23.45 3.83
CA ARG A 322 20.30 -23.42 3.33
C ARG A 322 20.13 -22.48 2.13
N LEU A 323 20.81 -21.34 2.11
CA LEU A 323 20.80 -20.42 0.96
C LEU A 323 21.46 -21.06 -0.26
N LEU A 324 22.55 -21.80 -0.05
CA LEU A 324 23.19 -22.55 -1.13
C LEU A 324 22.28 -23.66 -1.67
N ASP A 325 21.54 -24.36 -0.80
CA ASP A 325 20.55 -25.37 -1.22
C ASP A 325 19.38 -24.75 -2.00
N LEU A 326 18.99 -23.52 -1.67
CA LEU A 326 17.97 -22.79 -2.42
C LEU A 326 18.43 -22.43 -3.84
N TYR A 327 19.72 -22.09 -4.00
CA TYR A 327 20.25 -21.52 -5.23
C TYR A 327 20.93 -22.52 -6.17
N PHE A 328 21.39 -23.65 -5.65
CA PHE A 328 22.17 -24.66 -6.37
C PHE A 328 21.58 -26.06 -6.16
N GLU A 329 21.69 -26.89 -7.19
CA GLU A 329 21.37 -28.30 -7.06
C GLU A 329 22.42 -29.03 -6.20
N ALA A 330 22.01 -30.07 -5.47
CA ALA A 330 22.92 -30.86 -4.63
C ALA A 330 24.12 -31.44 -5.41
N SER A 331 23.94 -31.69 -6.71
CA SER A 331 24.99 -32.20 -7.62
C SER A 331 26.06 -31.15 -7.98
N GLN A 332 25.77 -29.87 -7.80
CA GLN A 332 26.61 -28.76 -8.25
C GLN A 332 27.67 -28.34 -7.23
N LEU A 333 27.45 -28.60 -5.94
CA LEU A 333 28.33 -28.14 -4.86
C LEU A 333 28.72 -29.29 -3.93
N THR A 334 30.02 -29.57 -3.83
CA THR A 334 30.56 -30.49 -2.82
C THR A 334 30.59 -29.83 -1.44
N PRO A 335 30.66 -30.60 -0.34
CA PRO A 335 30.79 -30.05 1.01
C PRO A 335 31.96 -29.07 1.17
N ASP A 336 33.11 -29.33 0.53
CA ASP A 336 34.27 -28.45 0.61
C ASP A 336 34.07 -27.12 -0.13
N LEU A 337 33.31 -27.11 -1.23
CA LEU A 337 32.96 -25.87 -1.92
C LEU A 337 32.00 -25.03 -1.08
N ARG A 338 31.04 -25.64 -0.39
CA ARG A 338 30.09 -24.94 0.50
C ARG A 338 30.82 -24.19 1.62
N ARG A 339 31.82 -24.84 2.23
CA ARG A 339 32.66 -24.27 3.29
C ARG A 339 33.42 -23.01 2.87
N LEU A 340 33.60 -22.75 1.57
CA LEU A 340 34.22 -21.50 1.11
C LEU A 340 33.40 -20.26 1.46
N CYS A 341 32.09 -20.42 1.68
CA CYS A 341 31.18 -19.33 2.06
C CYS A 341 31.10 -19.11 3.57
N HIS A 342 31.58 -20.05 4.40
CA HIS A 342 31.46 -19.99 5.85
C HIS A 342 32.42 -18.98 6.47
N GLY A 343 32.03 -18.39 7.61
CA GLY A 343 32.82 -17.40 8.35
C GLY A 343 33.11 -16.09 7.58
N ARG A 344 32.45 -15.86 6.45
CA ARG A 344 32.56 -14.63 5.66
C ARG A 344 31.44 -13.65 6.01
N ALA A 345 31.68 -12.37 5.73
CA ALA A 345 30.74 -11.27 5.87
C ALA A 345 29.62 -11.28 4.79
N PHE A 346 29.09 -12.45 4.46
CA PHE A 346 28.09 -12.60 3.41
C PHE A 346 26.68 -12.30 3.93
N THR A 347 25.87 -11.68 3.08
CA THR A 347 24.43 -11.46 3.26
C THR A 347 23.70 -12.38 2.27
N GLY A 348 22.38 -12.51 2.38
CA GLY A 348 21.60 -13.27 1.40
C GLY A 348 21.80 -12.78 -0.04
N ALA A 349 21.92 -11.46 -0.21
CA ALA A 349 22.24 -10.86 -1.52
C ALA A 349 23.63 -11.28 -2.04
N HIS A 350 24.65 -11.37 -1.17
CA HIS A 350 25.97 -11.86 -1.57
C HIS A 350 25.92 -13.31 -2.07
N VAL A 351 25.20 -14.20 -1.38
CA VAL A 351 25.06 -15.61 -1.81
C VAL A 351 24.32 -15.72 -3.15
N SER A 352 23.27 -14.92 -3.35
CA SER A 352 22.57 -14.82 -4.65
C SER A 352 23.51 -14.34 -5.77
N GLU A 353 24.38 -13.37 -5.48
CA GLU A 353 25.37 -12.87 -6.46
C GLU A 353 26.46 -13.91 -6.78
N ILE A 354 26.87 -14.73 -5.81
CA ILE A 354 27.78 -15.87 -6.05
C ILE A 354 27.16 -16.83 -7.06
N ARG A 355 25.86 -17.15 -6.91
CA ARG A 355 25.13 -17.97 -7.89
C ARG A 355 25.15 -17.35 -9.28
N ARG A 356 24.82 -16.06 -9.39
CA ARG A 356 24.81 -15.35 -10.68
C ARG A 356 26.19 -15.38 -11.34
N THR A 357 27.23 -15.09 -10.57
CA THR A 357 28.63 -15.08 -11.04
C THR A 357 29.07 -16.48 -11.47
N ALA A 358 28.84 -17.51 -10.64
CA ALA A 358 29.22 -18.88 -10.93
C ALA A 358 28.56 -19.42 -12.19
N LEU A 359 27.25 -19.20 -12.38
CA LEU A 359 26.53 -19.61 -13.60
C LEU A 359 27.05 -18.89 -14.84
N THR A 360 27.37 -17.60 -14.72
CA THR A 360 27.92 -16.80 -15.82
C THR A 360 29.30 -17.30 -16.24
N LEU A 361 30.19 -17.58 -15.28
CA LEU A 361 31.52 -18.12 -15.54
C LEU A 361 31.46 -19.52 -16.16
N ALA A 362 30.62 -20.40 -15.60
CA ALA A 362 30.41 -21.76 -16.08
C ALA A 362 29.97 -21.75 -17.56
N LYS A 363 28.99 -20.90 -17.90
CA LYS A 363 28.49 -20.76 -19.27
C LYS A 363 29.54 -20.17 -20.22
N LYS A 364 30.29 -19.15 -19.81
CA LYS A 364 31.35 -18.54 -20.63
C LYS A 364 32.48 -19.52 -20.97
N ARG A 365 32.82 -20.39 -20.02
CA ARG A 365 33.93 -21.35 -20.15
C ARG A 365 33.49 -22.72 -20.61
N SER A 366 32.18 -22.96 -20.74
CA SER A 366 31.59 -24.27 -21.05
C SER A 366 32.04 -25.37 -20.08
N VAL A 367 32.09 -25.05 -18.79
CA VAL A 367 32.47 -25.97 -17.70
C VAL A 367 31.38 -26.09 -16.64
N PRO A 368 31.33 -27.17 -15.85
CA PRO A 368 30.43 -27.29 -14.69
C PRO A 368 30.64 -26.20 -13.63
N VAL A 369 29.57 -25.85 -12.91
CA VAL A 369 29.57 -24.83 -11.83
C VAL A 369 30.64 -25.10 -10.76
N LYS A 370 30.80 -26.36 -10.35
CA LYS A 370 31.78 -26.78 -9.34
C LYS A 370 33.22 -26.34 -9.65
N GLU A 371 33.58 -26.20 -10.94
CA GLU A 371 34.93 -25.83 -11.37
C GLU A 371 35.20 -24.33 -11.29
N VAL A 372 34.15 -23.51 -11.29
CA VAL A 372 34.25 -22.04 -11.24
C VAL A 372 33.72 -21.44 -9.94
N PHE A 373 33.18 -22.27 -9.05
CA PHE A 373 32.52 -21.80 -7.82
C PHE A 373 33.48 -21.05 -6.89
N ALA A 374 34.68 -21.61 -6.65
CA ALA A 374 35.68 -20.95 -5.80
C ALA A 374 36.08 -19.57 -6.34
N GLU A 375 36.24 -19.44 -7.67
CA GLU A 375 36.51 -18.16 -8.32
C GLU A 375 35.35 -17.17 -8.13
N ALA A 376 34.10 -17.63 -8.26
CA ALA A 376 32.93 -16.80 -8.05
C ALA A 376 32.83 -16.26 -6.61
N VAL A 377 33.11 -17.12 -5.61
CA VAL A 377 33.14 -16.72 -4.19
C VAL A 377 34.19 -15.61 -3.96
N GLU A 378 35.40 -15.77 -4.52
CA GLU A 378 36.45 -14.76 -4.40
C GLU A 378 36.11 -13.44 -5.10
N MET A 379 35.55 -13.51 -6.32
CA MET A 379 35.14 -12.31 -7.07
C MET A 379 34.11 -11.47 -6.30
N VAL A 380 33.12 -12.12 -5.69
CA VAL A 380 32.09 -11.45 -4.88
C VAL A 380 32.72 -10.91 -3.60
N SER A 381 33.53 -11.70 -2.89
CA SER A 381 34.21 -11.27 -1.67
C SER A 381 35.06 -10.00 -1.89
N LEU A 382 35.80 -9.93 -3.01
CA LEU A 382 36.64 -8.78 -3.36
C LEU A 382 35.82 -7.54 -3.73
N HIS A 383 34.77 -7.68 -4.55
CA HIS A 383 33.91 -6.55 -4.92
C HIS A 383 33.29 -5.88 -3.70
N PHE A 384 32.69 -6.66 -2.80
CA PHE A 384 31.94 -6.11 -1.68
C PHE A 384 32.83 -5.65 -0.51
N SER A 385 34.00 -6.26 -0.32
CA SER A 385 35.00 -5.73 0.64
C SER A 385 35.50 -4.33 0.28
N THR A 386 35.53 -4.02 -1.03
CA THR A 386 35.90 -2.69 -1.54
C THR A 386 34.75 -1.68 -1.33
N THR A 387 33.50 -2.11 -1.54
CA THR A 387 32.29 -1.27 -1.37
C THR A 387 31.94 -0.99 0.11
N LEU A 388 32.12 -1.96 1.02
CA LEU A 388 31.84 -1.77 2.46
C LEU A 388 32.78 -0.73 3.10
N LYS A 389 34.06 -0.72 2.71
CA LYS A 389 35.02 0.31 3.15
C LYS A 389 34.62 1.72 2.70
N SER A 390 34.03 1.87 1.52
CA SER A 390 33.54 3.17 1.04
C SER A 390 32.23 3.62 1.69
N LEU A 391 31.45 2.70 2.27
CA LEU A 391 30.16 2.99 2.92
C LEU A 391 30.25 3.13 4.45
N GLY A 392 31.47 3.12 5.02
CA GLY A 392 31.69 3.36 6.45
C GLY A 392 31.33 2.20 7.38
N PHE A 393 31.07 1.00 6.85
CA PHE A 393 30.88 -0.20 7.66
C PHE A 393 32.24 -0.85 7.93
N SER A 394 32.64 -0.95 9.21
CA SER A 394 33.86 -1.66 9.61
C SER A 394 33.68 -3.17 9.50
N SER A 395 34.73 -3.83 9.00
CA SER A 395 34.88 -5.28 8.76
C SER A 395 34.49 -6.16 9.93
#